data_AF-A0A317C1F0-F1
#
_entry.id   AF-A0A317C1F0-F1
#
_cell.length_a   1.000
_cell.length_b   1.000
_cell.length_c   1.000
_cell.angle_alpha   90.00
_cell.angle_beta   90.00
_cell.angle_gamma   90.00
#
_symmetry.space_group_name_H-M   'P 1'
#
loop_
_entity.id
_entity.type
_entity.pdbx_description
1 polymer ?
#
loop_
_entity_poly.entity_id
_entity_poly.type
_entity_poly.pdbx_seq_one_letter_code
_entity_poly.pdbx_strand_id
1 'polypeptide(L)'
;MNFLKKVYRHLIKRRLPHGLFSWRFLLTGQSESIRFHRNLALAHFPQMPRLLFLPVMLFAGFRWTLIYSPYYTFKVVQHRGKVLQEETGLSLWQQYWQVLAVSMGHGLAPAEWYKYRLYQNDVQKTLWDYVYDQEVSAFHAYRNRGRPHYQEHVALLGDKYKFEKMLEEQGIPAAGTITLLQQNTLDFRLQLAELAGQHGELFCKRRTGNQGRGAFRVFMHEGRLQFQPRGQKPLAENDVGDFLQENIEQYDYLIQPNYTNHPLLRTYSKGYLHPTSYD
;
A
#
# COMPACT_ATOMS: atom_id res chain seq x y z
N MET A 1 -4.67 -22.85 -6.37
CA MET A 1 -4.06 -22.61 -5.03
C MET A 1 -4.93 -23.26 -3.96
N ASN A 2 -4.41 -24.23 -3.20
CA ASN A 2 -5.16 -25.03 -2.22
C ASN A 2 -5.88 -24.15 -1.17
N PHE A 3 -7.14 -24.42 -0.87
CA PHE A 3 -7.97 -23.72 0.13
C PHE A 3 -7.24 -23.59 1.48
N LEU A 4 -6.54 -24.65 1.91
CA LEU A 4 -5.74 -24.64 3.14
C LEU A 4 -4.62 -23.59 3.13
N LYS A 5 -3.95 -23.38 1.99
CA LYS A 5 -2.92 -22.33 1.87
C LYS A 5 -3.52 -20.93 1.97
N LYS A 6 -4.73 -20.70 1.44
CA LYS A 6 -5.46 -19.44 1.61
C LYS A 6 -5.81 -19.21 3.07
N VAL A 7 -6.41 -20.21 3.72
CA VAL A 7 -6.80 -20.16 5.13
C VAL A 7 -5.58 -19.90 6.02
N TYR A 8 -4.49 -20.66 5.84
CA TYR A 8 -3.24 -20.47 6.58
C TYR A 8 -2.66 -19.06 6.41
N ARG A 9 -2.61 -18.55 5.17
CA ARG A 9 -2.11 -17.19 4.89
C ARG A 9 -3.00 -16.14 5.57
N HIS A 10 -4.31 -16.33 5.57
CA HIS A 10 -5.27 -15.39 6.14
C HIS A 10 -5.35 -15.44 7.66
N LEU A 11 -5.23 -16.61 8.28
CA LEU A 11 -5.36 -16.80 9.73
C LEU A 11 -4.03 -16.64 10.46
N ILE A 12 -2.97 -17.25 9.95
CA ILE A 12 -1.71 -17.40 10.68
C ILE A 12 -0.73 -16.29 10.29
N LYS A 13 -0.55 -16.04 8.99
CA LYS A 13 0.46 -15.06 8.52
C LYS A 13 0.03 -13.61 8.72
N ARG A 14 -1.26 -13.29 8.61
CA ARG A 14 -1.75 -11.92 8.81
C ARG A 14 -1.80 -11.60 10.30
N ARG A 15 -1.21 -10.48 10.72
CA ARG A 15 -1.18 -10.05 12.13
C ARG A 15 -2.36 -9.16 12.50
N LEU A 16 -2.94 -8.45 11.52
CA LEU A 16 -4.14 -7.65 11.66
C LEU A 16 -5.41 -8.45 11.32
N PRO A 17 -6.57 -8.09 11.89
CA PRO A 17 -7.86 -8.59 11.42
C PRO A 17 -8.10 -8.17 9.95
N HIS A 18 -9.07 -8.79 9.29
CA HIS A 18 -9.40 -8.53 7.87
C HIS A 18 -10.34 -7.33 7.71
N GLY A 19 -10.30 -6.38 8.62
CA GLY A 19 -11.21 -5.26 8.70
C GLY A 19 -11.38 -4.83 10.14
N LEU A 20 -12.23 -3.84 10.38
CA LEU A 20 -12.58 -3.47 11.74
C LEU A 20 -13.33 -4.61 12.43
N PHE A 21 -13.17 -4.69 13.75
CA PHE A 21 -13.92 -5.58 14.61
C PHE A 21 -14.48 -4.77 15.76
N SER A 22 -15.80 -4.80 15.95
CA SER A 22 -16.42 -4.16 17.08
C SER A 22 -17.65 -4.93 17.53
N TRP A 23 -17.83 -5.02 18.84
CA TRP A 23 -19.03 -5.57 19.46
C TRP A 23 -20.31 -4.88 18.97
N ARG A 24 -20.21 -3.60 18.56
CA ARG A 24 -21.29 -2.81 17.98
C ARG A 24 -21.88 -3.43 16.70
N PHE A 25 -21.14 -4.28 16.00
CA PHE A 25 -21.64 -4.97 14.80
C PHE A 25 -22.79 -5.94 15.10
N LEU A 26 -22.90 -6.41 16.34
CA LEU A 26 -23.93 -7.33 16.82
C LEU A 26 -25.21 -6.60 17.25
N LEU A 27 -25.16 -5.27 17.43
CA LEU A 27 -26.30 -4.48 17.84
C LEU A 27 -27.17 -4.05 16.65
N THR A 28 -28.47 -3.90 16.89
CA THR A 28 -29.41 -3.23 15.97
C THR A 28 -29.32 -1.70 16.13
N GLY A 29 -29.92 -0.94 15.21
CA GLY A 29 -30.02 0.53 15.31
C GLY A 29 -28.70 1.32 15.18
N GLN A 30 -27.61 0.70 14.72
CA GLN A 30 -26.33 1.39 14.54
C GLN A 30 -26.35 2.37 13.35
N SER A 31 -25.45 3.37 13.40
CA SER A 31 -25.27 4.34 12.33
C SER A 31 -24.96 3.70 10.98
N GLU A 32 -25.19 4.45 9.89
CA GLU A 32 -24.85 4.01 8.53
C GLU A 32 -23.38 3.63 8.39
N SER A 33 -22.48 4.45 8.96
CA SER A 33 -21.04 4.19 8.89
C SER A 33 -20.65 2.86 9.58
N ILE A 34 -21.23 2.53 10.74
CA ILE A 34 -20.98 1.24 11.40
C ILE A 34 -21.54 0.07 10.57
N ARG A 35 -22.75 0.21 10.02
CA ARG A 35 -23.35 -0.81 9.14
C ARG A 35 -22.50 -1.02 7.89
N PHE A 36 -21.91 0.05 7.36
CA PHE A 36 -21.00 0.01 6.23
C PHE A 36 -19.74 -0.80 6.55
N HIS A 37 -19.04 -0.50 7.64
CA HIS A 37 -17.87 -1.28 8.06
C HIS A 37 -18.18 -2.75 8.33
N ARG A 38 -19.34 -3.04 8.93
CA ARG A 38 -19.81 -4.42 9.10
C ARG A 38 -19.97 -5.13 7.75
N ASN A 39 -20.52 -4.45 6.75
CA ASN A 39 -20.66 -5.01 5.41
C ASN A 39 -19.31 -5.21 4.72
N LEU A 40 -18.34 -4.30 4.93
CA LEU A 40 -16.97 -4.47 4.43
C LEU A 40 -16.26 -5.67 5.07
N ALA A 41 -16.40 -5.86 6.38
CA ALA A 41 -15.84 -7.02 7.08
C ALA A 41 -16.40 -8.34 6.53
N LEU A 42 -17.70 -8.39 6.24
CA LEU A 42 -18.35 -9.54 5.60
C LEU A 42 -17.90 -9.74 4.14
N ALA A 43 -17.64 -8.65 3.41
CA ALA A 43 -17.22 -8.69 2.02
C ALA A 43 -15.77 -9.17 1.81
N HIS A 44 -14.92 -9.17 2.84
CA HIS A 44 -13.53 -9.65 2.74
C HIS A 44 -13.40 -11.15 2.43
N PHE A 45 -14.44 -11.94 2.68
CA PHE A 45 -14.38 -13.40 2.54
C PHE A 45 -15.50 -13.97 1.66
N PRO A 46 -15.60 -13.57 0.38
CA PRO A 46 -16.71 -14.00 -0.47
C PRO A 46 -16.69 -15.52 -0.74
N GLN A 47 -15.54 -16.17 -0.61
CA GLN A 47 -15.34 -17.60 -0.88
C GLN A 47 -15.45 -18.50 0.37
N MET A 48 -15.64 -17.93 1.56
CA MET A 48 -15.71 -18.71 2.80
C MET A 48 -17.17 -18.99 3.18
N PRO A 49 -17.55 -20.23 3.51
CA PRO A 49 -18.86 -20.52 4.07
C PRO A 49 -19.14 -19.66 5.31
N ARG A 50 -20.32 -19.04 5.40
CA ARG A 50 -20.67 -18.11 6.49
C ARG A 50 -20.53 -18.72 7.88
N LEU A 51 -20.74 -20.03 8.01
CA LEU A 51 -20.57 -20.76 9.27
C LEU A 51 -19.11 -20.80 9.74
N LEU A 52 -18.14 -20.85 8.82
CA LEU A 52 -16.71 -20.84 9.15
C LEU A 52 -16.18 -19.43 9.38
N PHE A 53 -16.86 -18.41 8.83
CA PHE A 53 -16.44 -17.02 8.94
C PHE A 53 -16.44 -16.51 10.39
N LEU A 54 -17.48 -16.83 11.17
CA LEU A 54 -17.58 -16.35 12.55
C LEU A 54 -16.45 -16.89 13.45
N PRO A 55 -16.16 -18.21 13.51
CA PRO A 55 -15.01 -18.73 14.25
C PRO A 55 -13.68 -18.11 13.81
N VAL A 56 -13.49 -17.92 12.50
CA VAL A 56 -12.29 -17.28 11.93
C VAL A 56 -12.14 -15.84 12.41
N MET A 57 -13.22 -15.06 12.38
CA MET A 57 -13.23 -13.68 12.87
C MET A 57 -12.98 -13.61 14.38
N LEU A 58 -13.64 -14.47 15.17
CA LEU A 58 -13.45 -14.51 16.62
C LEU A 58 -12.02 -14.87 16.99
N PHE A 59 -11.44 -15.89 16.35
CA PHE A 59 -10.04 -16.26 16.55
C PHE A 59 -9.07 -15.13 16.17
N ALA A 60 -9.29 -14.50 15.01
CA ALA A 60 -8.48 -13.39 14.55
C ALA A 60 -8.60 -12.18 15.50
N GLY A 61 -9.81 -11.85 15.95
CA GLY A 61 -10.11 -10.78 16.90
C GLY A 61 -9.47 -11.03 18.26
N PHE A 62 -9.62 -12.23 18.82
CA PHE A 62 -9.02 -12.62 20.09
C PHE A 62 -7.50 -12.51 20.07
N ARG A 63 -6.87 -13.09 19.04
CA ARG A 63 -5.42 -13.02 18.83
C ARG A 63 -4.95 -11.58 18.66
N TRP A 64 -5.72 -10.75 17.95
CA TRP A 64 -5.43 -9.33 17.82
C TRP A 64 -5.50 -8.62 19.17
N THR A 65 -6.62 -8.72 19.87
CA THR A 65 -6.88 -8.03 21.14
C THR A 65 -5.87 -8.42 22.22
N LEU A 66 -5.55 -9.71 22.36
CA LEU A 66 -4.70 -10.16 23.46
C LEU A 66 -3.20 -10.08 23.17
N ILE A 67 -2.77 -10.30 21.93
CA ILE A 67 -1.34 -10.48 21.62
C ILE A 67 -0.82 -9.28 20.83
N TYR A 68 -1.41 -9.01 19.67
CA TYR A 68 -0.81 -8.08 18.72
C TYR A 68 -1.13 -6.62 19.04
N SER A 69 -2.34 -6.30 19.50
CA SER A 69 -2.74 -4.92 19.78
C SER A 69 -1.89 -4.26 20.87
N PRO A 70 -1.66 -4.87 22.07
CA PRO A 70 -0.76 -4.30 23.07
C PRO A 70 0.67 -4.14 22.55
N TYR A 71 1.20 -5.19 21.91
CA TYR A 71 2.56 -5.20 21.39
C TYR A 71 2.80 -4.11 20.33
N TYR A 72 1.89 -3.98 19.36
CA TYR A 72 2.02 -2.98 18.31
C TYR A 72 1.72 -1.56 18.81
N THR A 73 0.83 -1.41 19.80
CA THR A 73 0.59 -0.13 20.45
C THR A 73 1.85 0.36 21.13
N PHE A 74 2.51 -0.49 21.93
CA PHE A 74 3.79 -0.16 22.56
C PHE A 74 4.83 0.29 21.52
N LYS A 75 5.02 -0.49 20.45
CA LYS A 75 5.98 -0.16 19.38
C LYS A 75 5.68 1.16 18.69
N VAL A 76 4.41 1.42 18.36
CA VAL A 76 4.00 2.64 17.67
C VAL A 76 4.16 3.86 18.57
N VAL A 77 3.78 3.77 19.85
CA VAL A 77 3.94 4.87 20.82
C VAL A 77 5.43 5.17 21.06
N GLN A 78 6.28 4.14 21.15
CA GLN A 78 7.72 4.34 21.28
C GLN A 78 8.31 5.08 20.08
N HIS A 79 7.82 4.79 18.87
CA HIS A 79 8.36 5.36 17.63
C HIS A 79 7.79 6.75 17.29
N ARG A 80 6.48 6.96 17.51
CA ARG A 80 5.75 8.18 17.09
C ARG A 80 5.34 9.08 18.26
N GLY A 81 5.31 8.55 19.47
CA GLY A 81 4.67 9.23 20.60
C GLY A 81 5.45 10.43 21.11
N LYS A 82 6.78 10.47 20.96
CA LYS A 82 7.59 11.64 21.33
C LYS A 82 7.24 12.87 20.51
N VAL A 83 7.14 12.71 19.19
CA VAL A 83 6.73 13.79 18.27
C VAL A 83 5.36 14.33 18.67
N LEU A 84 4.39 13.42 18.90
CA LEU A 84 3.06 13.85 19.32
C LEU A 84 3.04 14.50 20.71
N GLN A 85 3.87 14.03 21.64
CA GLN A 85 3.99 14.60 22.99
C GLN A 85 4.52 16.04 22.92
N GLU A 86 5.51 16.30 22.07
CA GLU A 86 6.03 17.65 21.82
C GLU A 86 4.97 18.55 21.17
N GLU A 87 4.18 18.03 20.23
CA GLU A 87 3.14 18.79 19.52
C GLU A 87 1.88 19.09 20.37
N THR A 88 1.48 18.18 21.27
CA THR A 88 0.16 18.22 21.92
C THR A 88 0.20 18.21 23.44
N GLY A 89 1.35 17.91 24.05
CA GLY A 89 1.48 17.71 25.49
C GLY A 89 0.94 16.38 26.00
N LEU A 90 0.40 15.50 25.15
CA LEU A 90 -0.09 14.19 25.58
C LEU A 90 1.06 13.30 26.05
N SER A 91 0.99 12.84 27.30
CA SER A 91 1.97 11.91 27.84
C SER A 91 1.96 10.58 27.07
N LEU A 92 3.12 9.91 26.98
CA LEU A 92 3.22 8.61 26.32
C LEU A 92 2.28 7.56 26.91
N TRP A 93 2.01 7.64 28.22
CA TRP A 93 1.07 6.75 28.91
C TRP A 93 -0.37 6.97 28.46
N GLN A 94 -0.82 8.23 28.36
CA GLN A 94 -2.14 8.55 27.81
C GLN A 94 -2.27 8.09 26.36
N GLN A 95 -1.24 8.33 25.54
CA GLN A 95 -1.23 7.87 24.16
C GLN A 95 -1.35 6.34 24.08
N TYR A 96 -0.60 5.60 24.90
CA TYR A 96 -0.68 4.14 24.94
C TYR A 96 -2.09 3.65 25.22
N TRP A 97 -2.77 4.16 26.24
CA TRP A 97 -4.12 3.72 26.58
C TRP A 97 -5.17 4.13 25.55
N GLN A 98 -5.07 5.33 24.99
CA GLN A 98 -5.99 5.78 23.94
C GLN A 98 -5.84 4.94 22.67
N VAL A 99 -4.60 4.72 22.22
CA VAL A 99 -4.32 3.87 21.05
C VAL A 99 -4.76 2.43 21.31
N LEU A 100 -4.50 1.89 22.50
CA LEU A 100 -4.88 0.53 22.88
C LEU A 100 -6.41 0.37 22.90
N ALA A 101 -7.13 1.30 23.52
CA ALA A 101 -8.58 1.28 23.60
C ALA A 101 -9.21 1.31 22.20
N VAL A 102 -8.73 2.17 21.31
CA VAL A 102 -9.22 2.22 19.92
C VAL A 102 -8.86 0.94 19.17
N SER A 103 -7.64 0.45 19.32
CA SER A 103 -7.16 -0.75 18.62
C SER A 103 -7.90 -2.02 19.05
N MET A 104 -8.22 -2.15 20.33
CA MET A 104 -8.97 -3.30 20.88
C MET A 104 -10.48 -3.18 20.60
N GLY A 105 -11.06 -1.99 20.77
CA GLY A 105 -12.50 -1.76 20.64
C GLY A 105 -13.01 -1.76 19.19
N HIS A 106 -12.13 -1.42 18.24
CA HIS A 106 -12.47 -1.27 16.82
C HIS A 106 -11.63 -2.15 15.89
N GLY A 107 -10.64 -2.88 16.41
CA GLY A 107 -9.72 -3.65 15.56
C GLY A 107 -8.83 -2.77 14.68
N LEU A 108 -8.64 -1.51 15.05
CA LEU A 108 -7.85 -0.53 14.30
C LEU A 108 -6.36 -0.81 14.45
N ALA A 109 -5.56 -0.61 13.40
CA ALA A 109 -4.11 -0.70 13.54
C ALA A 109 -3.58 0.51 14.35
N PRO A 110 -2.69 0.32 15.36
CA PRO A 110 -2.21 1.41 16.21
C PRO A 110 -1.62 2.61 15.45
N ALA A 111 -0.95 2.35 14.31
CA ALA A 111 -0.36 3.41 13.49
C ALA A 111 -1.42 4.32 12.82
N GLU A 112 -2.63 3.82 12.60
CA GLU A 112 -3.73 4.57 12.00
C GLU A 112 -4.28 5.63 12.95
N TRP A 113 -4.23 5.40 14.26
CA TRP A 113 -4.61 6.41 15.25
C TRP A 113 -3.78 7.70 15.11
N TYR A 114 -2.48 7.57 14.87
CA TYR A 114 -1.59 8.71 14.57
C TYR A 114 -1.85 9.28 13.16
N LYS A 115 -1.96 8.40 12.15
CA LYS A 115 -2.15 8.77 10.73
C LYS A 115 -3.39 9.65 10.52
N TYR A 116 -4.49 9.28 11.18
CA TYR A 116 -5.78 9.96 11.07
C TYR A 116 -6.04 10.94 12.23
N ARG A 117 -5.05 11.20 13.09
CA ARG A 117 -5.15 12.12 14.22
C ARG A 117 -6.34 11.87 15.14
N LEU A 118 -6.64 10.60 15.44
CA LEU A 118 -7.76 10.18 16.29
C LEU A 118 -7.58 10.54 17.78
N TYR A 119 -6.49 11.24 18.13
CA TYR A 119 -6.31 11.90 19.43
C TYR A 119 -7.10 13.20 19.57
N GLN A 120 -7.60 13.76 18.47
CA GLN A 120 -8.43 14.96 18.50
C GLN A 120 -9.89 14.56 18.77
N ASN A 121 -10.51 15.19 19.76
CA ASN A 121 -11.84 14.79 20.26
C ASN A 121 -12.95 14.88 19.19
N ASP A 122 -12.84 15.83 18.27
CA ASP A 122 -13.73 16.01 17.12
C ASP A 122 -13.53 14.91 16.08
N VAL A 123 -12.27 14.59 15.75
CA VAL A 123 -11.92 13.53 14.79
C VAL A 123 -12.24 12.13 15.33
N GLN A 124 -12.16 11.93 16.65
CA GLN A 124 -12.51 10.64 17.25
C GLN A 124 -14.01 10.30 17.06
N LYS A 125 -14.88 11.30 16.93
CA LYS A 125 -16.31 11.10 16.65
C LYS A 125 -16.55 10.61 15.23
N THR A 126 -15.65 10.90 14.30
CA THR A 126 -15.71 10.46 12.89
C THR A 126 -14.91 9.19 12.63
N LEU A 127 -14.50 8.46 13.67
CA LEU A 127 -13.77 7.19 13.57
C LEU A 127 -14.40 6.23 12.54
N TRP A 128 -15.73 6.14 12.52
CA TRP A 128 -16.44 5.25 11.62
C TRP A 128 -16.61 5.78 10.19
N ASP A 129 -16.20 7.01 9.91
CA ASP A 129 -16.34 7.63 8.59
C ASP A 129 -15.08 7.41 7.74
N TYR A 130 -13.99 6.92 8.34
CA TYR A 130 -12.75 6.59 7.65
C TYR A 130 -12.75 5.17 7.10
N VAL A 131 -12.25 4.99 5.88
CA VAL A 131 -11.86 3.67 5.36
C VAL A 131 -10.39 3.44 5.68
N TYR A 132 -10.12 2.43 6.49
CA TYR A 132 -8.79 2.09 6.96
C TYR A 132 -8.01 1.23 5.97
N ASP A 133 -6.68 1.23 6.05
CA ASP A 133 -5.79 0.56 5.09
C ASP A 133 -6.11 -0.94 4.98
N GLN A 134 -6.49 -1.56 6.09
CA GLN A 134 -6.88 -2.97 6.14
C GLN A 134 -8.22 -3.27 5.46
N GLU A 135 -9.05 -2.26 5.21
CA GLU A 135 -10.37 -2.37 4.59
C GLU A 135 -10.41 -1.96 3.11
N VAL A 136 -9.40 -1.22 2.63
CA VAL A 136 -9.33 -0.63 1.26
C VAL A 136 -9.70 -1.64 0.18
N SER A 137 -9.20 -2.87 0.26
CA SER A 137 -9.47 -3.90 -0.75
C SER A 137 -10.97 -4.26 -0.81
N ALA A 138 -11.60 -4.55 0.33
CA ALA A 138 -13.04 -4.85 0.33
C ALA A 138 -13.89 -3.62 0.09
N PHE A 139 -13.43 -2.43 0.48
CA PHE A 139 -14.08 -1.17 0.13
C PHE A 139 -14.19 -1.02 -1.39
N HIS A 140 -13.09 -1.21 -2.12
CA HIS A 140 -13.11 -1.16 -3.58
C HIS A 140 -13.98 -2.26 -4.20
N ALA A 141 -13.90 -3.49 -3.68
CA ALA A 141 -14.76 -4.58 -4.15
C ALA A 141 -16.25 -4.27 -3.91
N TYR A 142 -16.59 -3.71 -2.75
CA TYR A 142 -17.95 -3.31 -2.39
C TYR A 142 -18.46 -2.17 -3.29
N ARG A 143 -17.68 -1.10 -3.46
CA ARG A 143 -18.07 0.08 -4.28
C ARG A 143 -18.23 -0.24 -5.76
N ASN A 144 -17.53 -1.25 -6.26
CA ASN A 144 -17.62 -1.67 -7.65
C ASN A 144 -18.53 -2.88 -7.88
N ARG A 145 -19.23 -3.37 -6.84
CA ARG A 145 -20.15 -4.49 -6.98
C ARG A 145 -21.28 -4.13 -7.96
N GLY A 146 -21.53 -5.02 -8.92
CA GLY A 146 -22.56 -4.85 -9.94
C GLY A 146 -22.19 -3.90 -11.08
N ARG A 147 -20.99 -3.32 -11.08
CA ARG A 147 -20.52 -2.54 -12.24
C ARG A 147 -20.13 -3.48 -13.38
N PRO A 148 -20.66 -3.26 -14.60
CA PRO A 148 -20.21 -4.01 -15.77
C PRO A 148 -18.72 -3.71 -16.01
N HIS A 149 -17.99 -4.66 -16.60
CA HIS A 149 -16.57 -4.53 -16.95
C HIS A 149 -15.60 -4.23 -15.79
N TYR A 150 -16.01 -4.38 -14.52
CA TYR A 150 -15.13 -4.10 -13.37
C TYR A 150 -13.81 -4.89 -13.43
N GLN A 151 -13.87 -6.18 -13.76
CA GLN A 151 -12.66 -7.01 -13.86
C GLN A 151 -11.74 -6.55 -15.00
N GLU A 152 -12.31 -6.11 -16.12
CA GLU A 152 -11.55 -5.56 -17.24
C GLU A 152 -10.87 -4.25 -16.85
N HIS A 153 -11.57 -3.34 -16.15
CA HIS A 153 -10.99 -2.11 -15.64
C HIS A 153 -9.87 -2.38 -14.60
N VAL A 154 -10.05 -3.35 -13.71
CA VAL A 154 -8.99 -3.75 -12.76
C VAL A 154 -7.79 -4.33 -13.49
N ALA A 155 -8.02 -5.19 -14.49
CA ALA A 155 -6.95 -5.74 -15.31
C ALA A 155 -6.20 -4.65 -16.09
N LEU A 156 -6.93 -3.68 -16.65
CA LEU A 156 -6.37 -2.53 -17.34
C LEU A 156 -5.49 -1.69 -16.39
N LEU A 157 -6.00 -1.33 -15.21
CA LEU A 157 -5.24 -0.57 -14.20
C LEU A 157 -4.02 -1.34 -13.67
N GLY A 158 -4.09 -2.66 -13.63
CA GLY A 158 -2.98 -3.52 -13.22
C GLY A 158 -1.86 -3.64 -14.26
N ASP A 159 -2.17 -3.40 -15.54
CA ASP A 159 -1.25 -3.40 -16.66
C ASP A 159 -0.83 -1.96 -17.00
N LYS A 160 0.30 -1.53 -16.42
CA LYS A 160 0.77 -0.14 -16.55
C LYS A 160 0.98 0.28 -18.01
N TYR A 161 1.34 -0.65 -18.89
CA TYR A 161 1.60 -0.35 -20.29
C TYR A 161 0.28 -0.07 -21.03
N LYS A 162 -0.70 -0.96 -20.90
CA LYS A 162 -2.02 -0.75 -21.50
C LYS A 162 -2.73 0.47 -20.94
N PHE A 163 -2.61 0.70 -19.63
CA PHE A 163 -3.19 1.88 -19.00
C PHE A 163 -2.58 3.17 -19.55
N GLU A 164 -1.25 3.24 -19.67
CA GLU A 164 -0.56 4.40 -20.24
C GLU A 164 -0.94 4.64 -21.71
N LYS A 165 -1.01 3.59 -22.53
CA LYS A 165 -1.48 3.70 -23.92
C LYS A 165 -2.91 4.22 -24.02
N MET A 166 -3.80 3.75 -23.17
CA MET A 166 -5.17 4.27 -23.10
C MET A 166 -5.21 5.75 -22.70
N LEU A 167 -4.36 6.21 -21.78
CA LEU A 167 -4.25 7.63 -21.45
C LEU A 167 -3.73 8.45 -22.63
N GLU A 168 -2.69 7.98 -23.32
CA GLU A 168 -2.13 8.61 -24.53
C GLU A 168 -3.20 8.77 -25.63
N GLU A 169 -3.98 7.72 -25.90
CA GLU A 169 -5.09 7.72 -26.87
C GLU A 169 -6.19 8.74 -26.52
N GLN A 170 -6.39 9.01 -25.22
CA GLN A 170 -7.35 10.01 -24.74
C GLN A 170 -6.74 11.43 -24.64
N GLY A 171 -5.50 11.62 -25.08
CA GLY A 171 -4.80 12.91 -24.99
C GLY A 171 -4.47 13.31 -23.56
N ILE A 172 -4.48 12.37 -22.61
CA ILE A 172 -4.13 12.63 -21.20
C ILE A 172 -2.62 12.46 -21.05
N PRO A 173 -1.88 13.50 -20.62
CA PRO A 173 -0.44 13.39 -20.42
C PRO A 173 -0.07 12.29 -19.43
N ALA A 174 0.81 11.40 -19.84
CA ALA A 174 1.41 10.36 -19.01
C ALA A 174 2.94 10.51 -18.96
N ALA A 175 3.63 9.66 -18.20
CA ALA A 175 5.10 9.68 -18.14
C ALA A 175 5.74 9.32 -19.49
N GLY A 176 5.01 8.63 -20.37
CA GLY A 176 5.52 8.16 -21.65
C GLY A 176 6.33 6.88 -21.45
N THR A 177 5.92 5.83 -22.16
CA THR A 177 6.75 4.62 -22.29
C THR A 177 7.58 4.73 -23.57
N ILE A 178 8.91 4.74 -23.41
CA ILE A 178 9.85 4.68 -24.54
C ILE A 178 9.72 3.31 -25.21
N THR A 179 9.82 2.24 -24.41
CA THR A 179 9.66 0.87 -24.89
C THR A 179 9.25 -0.09 -23.78
N LEU A 180 8.71 -1.24 -24.17
CA LEU A 180 8.39 -2.36 -23.30
C LEU A 180 9.37 -3.51 -23.58
N LEU A 181 10.29 -3.75 -22.65
CA LEU A 181 11.21 -4.88 -22.72
C LEU A 181 10.54 -6.12 -22.13
N GLN A 182 10.45 -7.19 -22.93
CA GLN A 182 9.84 -8.45 -22.49
C GLN A 182 10.77 -9.22 -21.56
N GLN A 183 10.19 -10.06 -20.71
CA GLN A 183 10.96 -11.02 -19.94
C GLN A 183 11.84 -11.90 -20.85
N ASN A 184 13.01 -12.34 -20.34
CA ASN A 184 13.98 -13.16 -21.09
C ASN A 184 14.57 -12.52 -22.36
N THR A 185 14.55 -11.19 -22.47
CA THR A 185 15.25 -10.49 -23.55
C THR A 185 16.77 -10.72 -23.39
N LEU A 186 17.40 -11.40 -24.36
CA LEU A 186 18.82 -11.77 -24.31
C LEU A 186 19.75 -10.55 -24.14
N ASP A 187 19.42 -9.45 -24.81
CA ASP A 187 20.24 -8.24 -24.84
C ASP A 187 19.70 -7.12 -23.93
N PHE A 188 18.99 -7.46 -22.85
CA PHE A 188 18.30 -6.47 -22.00
C PHE A 188 19.25 -5.35 -21.51
N ARG A 189 20.46 -5.72 -21.07
CA ARG A 189 21.47 -4.75 -20.61
C ARG A 189 21.98 -3.85 -21.73
N LEU A 190 22.20 -4.40 -22.92
CA LEU A 190 22.66 -3.65 -24.09
C LEU A 190 21.59 -2.66 -24.56
N GLN A 191 20.33 -3.10 -24.64
CA GLN A 191 19.21 -2.24 -25.00
C GLN A 191 19.03 -1.10 -23.99
N LEU A 192 19.16 -1.37 -22.69
CA LEU A 192 19.16 -0.31 -21.69
C LEU A 192 20.31 0.68 -21.84
N ALA A 193 21.51 0.22 -22.20
CA ALA A 193 22.66 1.09 -22.43
C ALA A 193 22.43 2.01 -23.63
N GLU A 194 21.88 1.49 -24.72
CA GLU A 194 21.52 2.27 -25.91
C GLU A 194 20.45 3.31 -25.57
N LEU A 195 19.35 2.88 -24.94
CA LEU A 195 18.27 3.77 -24.53
C LEU A 195 18.75 4.85 -23.56
N ALA A 196 19.67 4.51 -22.63
CA ALA A 196 20.24 5.49 -21.71
C ALA A 196 21.18 6.47 -22.41
N GLY A 197 21.89 6.02 -23.45
CA GLY A 197 22.68 6.90 -24.32
C GLY A 197 21.81 7.89 -25.10
N GLN A 198 20.62 7.47 -25.55
CA GLN A 198 19.70 8.29 -26.34
C GLN A 198 18.84 9.23 -25.49
N HIS A 199 18.34 8.76 -24.35
CA HIS A 199 17.34 9.47 -23.54
C HIS A 199 17.88 9.95 -22.18
N GLY A 200 19.14 9.67 -21.86
CA GLY A 200 19.74 10.00 -20.57
C GLY A 200 19.33 9.01 -19.48
N GLU A 201 18.98 9.51 -18.30
CA GLU A 201 18.57 8.64 -17.21
C GLU A 201 17.20 8.00 -17.47
N LEU A 202 17.09 6.70 -17.22
CA LEU A 202 15.88 5.92 -17.41
C LEU A 202 15.29 5.46 -16.08
N PHE A 203 13.97 5.41 -16.01
CA PHE A 203 13.21 4.76 -14.95
C PHE A 203 12.60 3.46 -15.49
N CYS A 204 12.97 2.35 -14.86
CA CYS A 204 12.54 1.01 -15.24
C CYS A 204 11.55 0.50 -14.20
N LYS A 205 10.36 0.07 -14.63
CA LYS A 205 9.33 -0.49 -13.73
C LYS A 205 8.65 -1.69 -14.36
N ARG A 206 8.30 -2.69 -13.55
CA ARG A 206 7.54 -3.85 -14.01
C ARG A 206 6.16 -3.45 -14.54
N ARG A 207 5.72 -4.10 -15.61
CA ARG A 207 4.39 -3.96 -16.22
C ARG A 207 3.29 -4.16 -15.21
N THR A 208 3.35 -5.26 -14.50
CA THR A 208 2.49 -5.55 -13.35
C THR A 208 3.28 -5.42 -12.05
N GLY A 209 2.61 -5.11 -10.95
CA GLY A 209 3.26 -5.03 -9.64
C GLY A 209 2.98 -3.73 -8.89
N ASN A 210 3.18 -3.78 -7.58
CA ASN A 210 2.74 -2.76 -6.63
C ASN A 210 3.92 -2.20 -5.81
N GLN A 211 3.71 -1.02 -5.23
CA GLN A 211 4.62 -0.38 -4.26
C GLN A 211 6.03 -0.10 -4.80
N GLY A 212 6.21 -0.02 -6.12
CA GLY A 212 7.52 0.19 -6.74
C GLY A 212 8.51 -0.95 -6.53
N ARG A 213 8.06 -2.15 -6.16
CA ARG A 213 8.94 -3.33 -6.06
C ARG A 213 9.47 -3.70 -7.43
N GLY A 214 10.77 -3.96 -7.50
CA GLY A 214 11.47 -4.23 -8.76
C GLY A 214 11.61 -3.01 -9.65
N ALA A 215 11.28 -1.80 -9.19
CA ALA A 215 11.59 -0.58 -9.92
C ALA A 215 13.02 -0.11 -9.64
N PHE A 216 13.70 0.36 -10.68
CA PHE A 216 15.09 0.83 -10.60
C PHE A 216 15.35 1.93 -11.62
N ARG A 217 16.43 2.66 -11.41
CA ARG A 217 16.96 3.66 -12.34
C ARG A 217 18.16 3.09 -13.07
N VAL A 218 18.34 3.54 -14.31
CA VAL A 218 19.49 3.21 -15.14
C VAL A 218 20.07 4.49 -15.71
N PHE A 219 21.39 4.63 -15.68
CA PHE A 219 22.06 5.83 -16.18
C PHE A 219 23.50 5.51 -16.57
N MET A 220 24.06 6.31 -17.47
CA MET A 220 25.48 6.22 -17.86
C MET A 220 26.34 7.01 -16.87
N HIS A 221 27.40 6.39 -16.37
CA HIS A 221 28.42 7.04 -15.54
C HIS A 221 29.81 6.55 -15.97
N GLU A 222 30.68 7.47 -16.35
CA GLU A 222 32.05 7.15 -16.84
C GLU A 222 32.05 6.10 -17.96
N GLY A 223 31.09 6.21 -18.90
CA GLY A 223 30.94 5.27 -20.02
C GLY A 223 30.38 3.89 -19.64
N ARG A 224 29.98 3.67 -18.38
CA ARG A 224 29.41 2.41 -17.90
C ARG A 224 27.94 2.58 -17.50
N LEU A 225 27.14 1.56 -17.80
CA LEU A 225 25.74 1.51 -17.40
C LEU A 225 25.63 1.17 -15.91
N GLN A 226 25.00 2.05 -15.13
CA GLN A 226 24.76 1.88 -13.71
C GLN A 226 23.31 1.52 -13.43
N PHE A 227 23.08 0.67 -12.42
CA PHE A 227 21.76 0.26 -11.97
C PHE A 227 21.54 0.70 -10.53
N GLN A 228 20.42 1.35 -10.25
CA GLN A 228 20.07 1.81 -8.91
C GLN A 228 18.64 1.39 -8.53
N PRO A 229 18.47 0.35 -7.70
CA PRO A 229 17.18 0.00 -7.13
C PRO A 229 16.56 1.18 -6.37
N ARG A 230 15.24 1.31 -6.43
CA ARG A 230 14.53 2.42 -5.80
C ARG A 230 14.86 2.53 -4.30
N GLY A 231 15.36 3.69 -3.89
CA GLY A 231 15.68 4.00 -2.50
C GLY A 231 16.99 3.38 -2.00
N GLN A 232 17.82 2.84 -2.90
CA GLN A 232 19.10 2.23 -2.58
C GLN A 232 20.25 2.97 -3.27
N LYS A 233 21.48 2.64 -2.90
CA LYS A 233 22.68 3.09 -3.63
C LYS A 233 22.77 2.34 -4.98
N PRO A 234 23.53 2.87 -5.96
CA PRO A 234 23.86 2.11 -7.16
C PRO A 234 24.51 0.76 -6.80
N LEU A 235 24.17 -0.27 -7.57
CA LEU A 235 24.71 -1.62 -7.41
C LEU A 235 26.18 -1.66 -7.84
N ALA A 236 26.98 -2.51 -7.20
CA ALA A 236 28.29 -2.84 -7.73
C ALA A 236 28.14 -3.70 -9.00
N GLU A 237 29.10 -3.61 -9.91
CA GLU A 237 29.06 -4.32 -11.21
C GLU A 237 28.81 -5.83 -11.04
N ASN A 238 29.41 -6.45 -10.02
CA ASN A 238 29.26 -7.88 -9.73
C ASN A 238 27.84 -8.26 -9.28
N ASP A 239 27.07 -7.32 -8.73
CA ASP A 239 25.71 -7.56 -8.24
C ASP A 239 24.64 -7.33 -9.32
N VAL A 240 25.01 -6.70 -10.44
CA VAL A 240 24.07 -6.37 -11.53
C VAL A 240 23.52 -7.62 -12.18
N GLY A 241 24.35 -8.66 -12.40
CA GLY A 241 23.91 -9.92 -13.01
C GLY A 241 22.78 -10.58 -12.22
N ASP A 242 23.00 -10.81 -10.93
CA ASP A 242 22.02 -11.41 -10.02
C ASP A 242 20.75 -10.56 -9.93
N PHE A 243 20.90 -9.24 -9.80
CA PHE A 243 19.75 -8.33 -9.77
C PHE A 243 18.90 -8.41 -11.05
N LEU A 244 19.56 -8.42 -12.21
CA LEU A 244 18.88 -8.53 -13.50
C LEU A 244 18.21 -9.89 -13.64
N GLN A 245 18.85 -10.98 -13.18
CA GLN A 245 18.29 -12.31 -13.21
C GLN A 245 16.99 -12.40 -12.39
N GLU A 246 17.00 -11.91 -11.15
CA GLU A 246 15.84 -11.92 -10.25
C GLU A 246 14.64 -11.10 -10.79
N ASN A 247 14.88 -10.16 -11.69
CA ASN A 247 13.89 -9.20 -12.16
C ASN A 247 13.43 -9.48 -13.61
N ILE A 248 14.35 -9.73 -14.54
CA ILE A 248 14.06 -9.78 -15.99
C ILE A 248 13.56 -11.16 -16.44
N GLU A 249 13.97 -12.24 -15.78
CA GLU A 249 13.49 -13.58 -16.15
C GLU A 249 11.99 -13.76 -15.89
N GLN A 250 11.42 -12.96 -14.97
CA GLN A 250 10.08 -13.16 -14.44
C GLN A 250 9.07 -12.08 -14.85
N TYR A 251 9.52 -10.94 -15.37
CA TYR A 251 8.64 -9.78 -15.57
C TYR A 251 9.01 -8.95 -16.79
N ASP A 252 7.99 -8.47 -17.49
CA ASP A 252 8.12 -7.40 -18.49
C ASP A 252 8.39 -6.05 -17.81
N TYR A 253 9.22 -5.22 -18.45
CA TYR A 253 9.65 -3.91 -17.96
C TYR A 253 9.26 -2.78 -18.89
N LEU A 254 8.57 -1.78 -18.33
CA LEU A 254 8.35 -0.49 -18.98
C LEU A 254 9.60 0.36 -18.76
N ILE A 255 10.14 0.89 -19.85
CA ILE A 255 11.25 1.82 -19.84
C ILE A 255 10.70 3.22 -20.12
N GLN A 256 10.96 4.13 -19.19
CA GLN A 256 10.45 5.50 -19.23
C GLN A 256 11.60 6.48 -19.00
N PRO A 257 11.49 7.75 -19.43
CA PRO A 257 12.42 8.78 -19.00
C PRO A 257 12.38 8.93 -17.48
N ASN A 258 13.54 9.13 -16.85
CA ASN A 258 13.60 9.38 -15.42
C ASN A 258 13.31 10.87 -15.14
N TYR A 259 12.05 11.19 -14.87
CA TYR A 259 11.68 12.55 -14.49
C TYR A 259 12.17 12.87 -13.08
N THR A 260 12.85 14.02 -12.93
CA THR A 260 13.01 14.63 -11.63
C THR A 260 11.81 15.54 -11.35
N ASN A 261 11.27 15.47 -10.13
CA ASN A 261 10.16 16.35 -9.76
C ASN A 261 10.57 17.80 -10.01
N HIS A 262 9.68 18.55 -10.65
CA HIS A 262 9.81 20.00 -10.79
C HIS A 262 10.10 20.61 -9.40
N PRO A 263 11.01 21.59 -9.26
CA PRO A 263 11.37 22.15 -7.96
C PRO A 263 10.17 22.55 -7.09
N LEU A 264 9.12 23.10 -7.71
CA LEU A 264 7.87 23.48 -7.03
C LEU A 264 7.03 22.29 -6.49
N LEU A 265 7.25 21.07 -7.00
CA LEU A 265 6.59 19.84 -6.54
C LEU A 265 7.44 19.06 -5.53
N ARG A 266 8.70 19.48 -5.27
CA ARG A 266 9.60 18.77 -4.33
C ARG A 266 9.09 18.77 -2.89
N THR A 267 8.32 19.79 -2.51
CA THR A 267 7.85 20.06 -1.15
C THR A 267 6.82 19.05 -0.61
N TYR A 268 6.19 18.24 -1.47
CA TYR A 268 5.11 17.33 -1.05
C TYR A 268 5.55 15.87 -0.87
N SER A 269 6.82 15.54 -1.12
CA SER A 269 7.31 14.15 -1.19
C SER A 269 7.77 13.54 0.15
N LYS A 270 7.87 14.34 1.23
CA LYS A 270 8.24 13.86 2.57
C LYS A 270 7.01 13.58 3.46
N GLY A 271 6.03 12.81 2.98
CA GLY A 271 5.13 11.97 3.80
C GLY A 271 4.32 12.57 4.97
N TYR A 272 4.42 13.87 5.27
CA TYR A 272 3.66 14.55 6.31
C TYR A 272 3.34 15.95 5.80
N LEU A 273 2.07 16.16 5.49
CA LEU A 273 1.52 17.51 5.51
C LEU A 273 1.55 17.95 6.99
N HIS A 274 2.53 18.77 7.35
CA HIS A 274 2.21 19.80 8.32
C HIS A 274 1.39 20.82 7.55
N PRO A 275 0.08 21.00 7.83
CA PRO A 275 -0.58 22.19 7.36
C PRO A 275 0.19 23.36 7.97
N THR A 276 0.95 24.07 7.14
CA THR A 276 1.34 25.44 7.46
C THR A 276 0.03 26.17 7.72
N SER A 277 -0.09 26.78 8.89
CA SER A 277 -1.18 27.67 9.23
C SER A 277 -1.45 28.58 8.03
N TYR A 278 -2.72 28.61 7.61
CA TYR A 278 -3.18 29.72 6.80
C TYR A 278 -3.19 30.93 7.74
N ASP A 279 -2.25 31.84 7.53
CA ASP A 279 -2.34 33.23 8.01
C ASP A 279 -3.45 33.95 7.25
#